data_AF-A0A1C6S2I0-F1
#
_entry.id   AF-A0A1C6S2I0-F1
#
_cell.length_a   1.000
_cell.length_b   1.000
_cell.length_c   1.000
_cell.angle_alpha   90.00
_cell.angle_beta   90.00
_cell.angle_gamma   90.00
#
_symmetry.space_group_name_H-M   'P 1'
#
loop_
_entity.id
_entity.type
_entity.pdbx_description
1 polymer ?
#
loop_
_entity_poly.entity_id
_entity_poly.type
_entity_poly.pdbx_seq_one_letter_code
_entity_poly.pdbx_strand_id
1 'polypeptide(L)'
;MRAGELLRQLDERFLPSLARAVDGRAPRPRLLGWVALVSVSAVLLTAVWTTDRPPTGDRTVGEVTRVGVGQGDSIPGYLRSAGDELAALPDPAPSASAGSTWALVSLAEYLPPDRLAPVLGDVPVSAVFGRVPLPGRQTQIVRIPALRVPEDVRAGMVELADRKDREAADYRTRSAELTGEGPRERELRQLYDSGAEVSAAEAAAYRAGCSCVYAAVVRAEPPRLRTVAARPGVRAVDPAPEVDRLDRAVFTPPLPEQEDLVRPPTDERLPSAPPSFTATGDPTATGTPEGTVTSAPAPTAPTSPPRPGGTATVPPEPSGASTSAAIDGDGSEPTP
;
A
#
# COMPACT_ATOMS: atom_id res chain seq x y z
N MET A 1 -23.52 -28.24 -9.53
CA MET A 1 -23.29 -29.10 -10.71
C MET A 1 -21.87 -28.83 -11.21
N ARG A 2 -21.11 -29.85 -11.64
CA ARG A 2 -19.68 -29.69 -11.99
C ARG A 2 -19.53 -29.20 -13.43
N ALA A 3 -18.61 -28.26 -13.69
CA ALA A 3 -18.43 -27.64 -15.00
C ALA A 3 -18.08 -28.63 -16.13
N GLY A 4 -17.43 -29.76 -15.81
CA GLY A 4 -17.13 -30.82 -16.79
C GLY A 4 -18.36 -31.48 -17.41
N GLU A 5 -19.45 -31.66 -16.64
CA GLU A 5 -20.73 -32.18 -17.16
C GLU A 5 -21.32 -31.23 -18.21
N LEU A 6 -21.22 -29.92 -17.95
CA LEU A 6 -21.83 -28.87 -18.76
C LEU A 6 -21.06 -28.67 -20.09
N LEU A 7 -19.73 -28.75 -20.06
CA LEU A 7 -18.88 -28.80 -21.25
C LEU A 7 -19.17 -30.03 -22.11
N ARG A 8 -19.28 -31.22 -21.50
CA ARG A 8 -19.58 -32.45 -22.24
C ARG A 8 -20.98 -32.42 -22.87
N GLN A 9 -21.96 -31.85 -22.17
CA GLN A 9 -23.33 -31.71 -22.67
C GLN A 9 -23.49 -30.65 -23.77
N LEU A 10 -22.57 -29.68 -23.87
CA LEU A 10 -22.44 -28.79 -25.02
C LEU A 10 -21.84 -29.52 -26.23
N ASP A 11 -20.77 -30.28 -26.03
CA ASP A 11 -20.04 -30.96 -27.10
C ASP A 11 -20.90 -32.01 -27.82
N GLU A 12 -21.63 -32.84 -27.05
CA GLU A 12 -22.57 -33.84 -27.60
C GLU A 12 -23.75 -33.21 -28.38
N ARG A 13 -24.08 -31.94 -28.14
CA ARG A 13 -25.27 -31.29 -28.73
C ARG A 13 -24.97 -30.38 -29.92
N PHE A 14 -23.79 -29.77 -29.99
CA PHE A 14 -23.43 -28.83 -31.07
C PHE A 14 -22.66 -29.47 -32.22
N LEU A 15 -21.81 -30.47 -31.97
CA LEU A 15 -21.07 -31.19 -33.03
C LEU A 15 -21.97 -31.85 -34.10
N PRO A 16 -23.04 -32.60 -33.78
CA PRO A 16 -23.89 -33.24 -34.80
C PRO A 16 -24.79 -32.27 -35.59
N SER A 17 -24.95 -31.02 -35.12
CA SER A 17 -25.59 -29.95 -35.91
C SER A 17 -24.63 -29.29 -36.90
N LEU A 18 -23.37 -29.08 -36.52
CA LEU A 18 -22.36 -28.51 -37.42
C LEU A 18 -21.95 -29.48 -38.53
N ALA A 19 -21.85 -30.78 -38.22
CA ALA A 19 -21.55 -31.81 -39.22
C ALA A 19 -22.58 -31.86 -40.38
N ARG A 20 -23.86 -31.57 -40.11
CA ARG A 20 -24.90 -31.52 -41.17
C ARG A 20 -24.96 -30.22 -41.97
N ALA A 21 -24.23 -29.18 -41.55
CA ALA A 21 -24.22 -27.88 -42.24
C ALA A 21 -23.17 -27.79 -43.37
N VAL A 22 -22.28 -28.78 -43.48
CA VAL A 22 -21.15 -28.78 -44.44
C VAL A 22 -21.50 -29.49 -45.77
N ASP A 23 -22.50 -30.37 -45.78
CA ASP A 23 -22.95 -31.05 -47.00
C ASP A 23 -23.90 -30.17 -47.85
N GLY A 24 -23.32 -29.49 -48.84
CA GLY A 24 -23.99 -29.35 -50.14
C GLY A 24 -24.91 -28.15 -50.36
N ARG A 25 -24.42 -26.91 -50.16
CA ARG A 25 -24.85 -25.77 -51.01
C ARG A 25 -23.85 -24.62 -51.03
N ALA A 26 -23.52 -24.13 -52.23
CA ALA A 26 -22.65 -22.97 -52.40
C ALA A 26 -23.21 -21.74 -51.65
N PRO A 27 -22.43 -21.08 -50.76
CA PRO A 27 -22.92 -19.96 -49.97
C PRO A 27 -23.18 -18.75 -50.87
N ARG A 28 -24.38 -18.16 -50.73
CA ARG A 28 -24.69 -16.86 -51.37
C ARG A 28 -23.74 -15.80 -50.81
N PRO A 29 -23.14 -14.91 -51.63
CA PRO A 29 -22.09 -13.98 -51.18
C PRO A 29 -22.55 -13.01 -50.07
N ARG A 30 -23.85 -12.71 -50.00
CA ARG A 30 -24.43 -11.89 -48.91
C ARG A 30 -24.35 -12.55 -47.52
N LEU A 31 -24.32 -13.88 -47.45
CA LEU A 31 -24.28 -14.63 -46.19
C LEU A 31 -22.85 -14.66 -45.64
N LEU A 32 -21.85 -14.80 -46.52
CA LEU A 32 -20.42 -14.62 -46.19
C LEU A 32 -20.11 -13.21 -45.64
N GLY A 33 -20.66 -12.17 -46.27
CA GLY A 33 -20.50 -10.78 -45.78
C GLY A 33 -21.07 -10.57 -44.37
N TRP A 34 -22.22 -11.19 -44.07
CA TRP A 34 -22.83 -11.12 -42.74
C TRP A 34 -22.02 -11.85 -41.67
N VAL A 35 -21.51 -13.04 -41.97
CA VAL A 35 -20.62 -13.79 -41.06
C VAL A 35 -19.34 -13.00 -40.80
N ALA A 36 -18.71 -12.44 -41.84
CA ALA A 36 -17.52 -11.62 -41.68
C ALA A 36 -17.75 -10.38 -40.80
N LEU A 37 -18.87 -9.66 -40.99
CA LEU A 37 -19.25 -8.53 -40.15
C LEU A 37 -19.43 -8.93 -38.68
N VAL A 38 -20.17 -10.02 -38.41
CA VAL A 38 -20.37 -10.51 -37.03
C VAL A 38 -19.04 -10.92 -36.39
N SER A 39 -18.15 -11.60 -37.12
CA SER A 39 -16.81 -11.96 -36.62
C SER A 39 -15.97 -10.74 -36.30
N VAL A 40 -15.93 -9.73 -37.18
CA VAL A 40 -15.18 -8.48 -36.94
C VAL A 40 -15.77 -7.71 -35.76
N SER A 41 -17.10 -7.59 -35.66
CA SER A 41 -17.77 -6.95 -34.52
C SER A 41 -17.50 -7.68 -33.21
N ALA A 42 -17.50 -9.02 -33.21
CA ALA A 42 -17.17 -9.81 -32.03
C ALA A 42 -15.71 -9.62 -31.60
N VAL A 43 -14.76 -9.63 -32.54
CA VAL A 43 -13.33 -9.37 -32.26
C VAL A 43 -13.11 -7.96 -31.71
N LEU A 44 -13.75 -6.93 -32.29
CA LEU A 44 -13.67 -5.55 -31.79
C LEU A 44 -14.31 -5.40 -30.41
N LEU A 45 -15.47 -6.02 -30.16
CA LEU A 45 -16.09 -6.05 -28.83
C LEU A 45 -15.19 -6.72 -27.80
N THR A 46 -14.59 -7.89 -28.12
CA THR A 46 -13.65 -8.54 -27.21
C THR A 46 -12.39 -7.72 -26.99
N ALA A 47 -11.87 -7.02 -28.02
CA ALA A 47 -10.70 -6.16 -27.89
C ALA A 47 -10.96 -5.00 -26.90
N VAL A 48 -12.08 -4.28 -27.05
CA VAL A 48 -12.50 -3.23 -26.11
C VAL A 48 -12.71 -3.80 -24.71
N TRP A 49 -13.38 -4.95 -24.57
CA TRP A 49 -13.54 -5.61 -23.28
C TRP A 49 -12.22 -6.14 -22.67
N THR A 50 -11.14 -6.28 -23.45
CA THR A 50 -9.81 -6.63 -22.94
C THR A 50 -8.96 -5.43 -22.59
N THR A 51 -9.18 -4.25 -23.20
CA THR A 51 -8.48 -3.02 -22.81
C THR A 51 -8.96 -2.46 -21.47
N ASP A 52 -10.21 -2.72 -21.09
CA ASP A 52 -10.77 -2.33 -19.78
C ASP A 52 -10.36 -3.28 -18.63
N ARG A 53 -9.58 -4.32 -18.89
CA ARG A 53 -9.03 -5.20 -17.83
C ARG A 53 -7.68 -4.65 -17.38
N PRO A 54 -7.46 -4.43 -16.06
CA PRO A 54 -6.15 -4.05 -15.57
C PRO A 54 -5.10 -5.12 -15.95
N PRO A 55 -3.87 -4.72 -16.30
CA PRO A 55 -2.86 -5.66 -16.78
C PRO A 55 -2.50 -6.67 -15.69
N THR A 56 -2.81 -7.95 -15.94
CA THR A 56 -2.35 -9.04 -15.07
C THR A 56 -0.83 -9.10 -15.10
N GLY A 57 -0.21 -8.77 -13.96
CA GLY A 57 1.25 -8.66 -13.83
C GLY A 57 1.99 -9.96 -14.13
N ASP A 58 3.27 -9.81 -14.51
CA ASP A 58 4.18 -10.91 -14.75
C ASP A 58 4.35 -11.77 -13.49
N ARG A 59 4.00 -13.06 -13.60
CA ARG A 59 3.96 -14.02 -12.47
C ARG A 59 5.35 -14.43 -11.96
N THR A 60 6.43 -13.87 -12.49
CA THR A 60 7.81 -14.15 -12.04
C THR A 60 8.23 -13.36 -10.80
N VAL A 61 7.44 -12.35 -10.39
CA VAL A 61 7.52 -11.72 -9.07
C VAL A 61 6.24 -12.08 -8.32
N GLY A 62 6.32 -12.44 -7.03
CA GLY A 62 5.14 -12.84 -6.26
C GLY A 62 4.07 -11.75 -6.30
N GLU A 63 2.87 -12.09 -6.74
CA GLU A 63 1.78 -11.16 -7.03
C GLU A 63 1.45 -10.30 -5.79
N VAL A 64 1.79 -9.00 -5.87
CA VAL A 64 1.50 -8.00 -4.84
C VAL A 64 0.26 -7.23 -5.28
N THR A 65 -0.84 -7.40 -4.55
CA THR A 65 -2.06 -6.62 -4.77
C THR A 65 -1.77 -5.16 -4.47
N ARG A 66 -2.07 -4.25 -5.42
CA ARG A 66 -1.97 -2.81 -5.22
C ARG A 66 -3.36 -2.19 -5.10
N VAL A 67 -3.54 -1.35 -4.10
CA VAL A 67 -4.79 -0.64 -3.79
C VAL A 67 -4.48 0.85 -3.65
N GLY A 68 -5.36 1.74 -4.09
CA GLY A 68 -5.06 3.16 -4.24
C GLY A 68 -4.38 3.51 -5.56
N VAL A 69 -3.72 4.67 -5.61
CA VAL A 69 -3.33 5.34 -6.84
C VAL A 69 -1.87 5.11 -7.25
N GLY A 70 -1.61 5.09 -8.56
CA GLY A 70 -0.31 5.10 -9.22
C GLY A 70 0.16 6.51 -9.61
N GLN A 71 1.43 6.65 -10.03
CA GLN A 71 1.97 7.95 -10.46
C GLN A 71 1.37 8.37 -11.80
N GLY A 72 0.91 9.63 -11.89
CA GLY A 72 0.22 10.16 -13.06
C GLY A 72 -1.28 9.83 -13.15
N ASP A 73 -1.82 9.03 -12.24
CA ASP A 73 -3.25 8.67 -12.25
C ASP A 73 -4.16 9.88 -12.00
N SER A 74 -5.35 9.84 -12.61
CA SER A 74 -6.40 10.84 -12.39
C SER A 74 -7.09 10.62 -11.05
N ILE A 75 -6.97 11.59 -10.14
CA ILE A 75 -7.64 11.54 -8.84
C ILE A 75 -9.17 11.55 -9.00
N PRO A 76 -9.80 12.42 -9.83
CA PRO A 76 -11.25 12.36 -10.05
C PRO A 76 -11.73 11.06 -10.69
N GLY A 77 -10.87 10.39 -11.47
CA GLY A 77 -11.14 9.05 -12.00
C GLY A 77 -11.12 7.99 -10.90
N TYR A 78 -10.06 7.95 -10.10
CA TYR A 78 -9.91 7.05 -8.96
C TYR A 78 -11.07 7.17 -7.95
N LEU A 79 -11.40 8.40 -7.52
CA LEU A 79 -12.47 8.64 -6.55
C LEU A 79 -13.84 8.14 -7.04
N ARG A 80 -14.08 8.18 -8.36
CA ARG A 80 -15.29 7.64 -8.98
C ARG A 80 -15.28 6.11 -8.99
N SER A 81 -14.18 5.49 -9.46
CA SER A 81 -14.06 4.03 -9.51
C SER A 81 -14.25 3.41 -8.12
N ALA A 82 -13.54 3.91 -7.11
CA ALA A 82 -13.68 3.47 -5.73
C ALA A 82 -15.12 3.56 -5.20
N GLY A 83 -15.84 4.64 -5.54
CA GLY A 83 -17.25 4.82 -5.19
C GLY A 83 -18.19 3.83 -5.90
N ASP A 84 -18.00 3.63 -7.21
CA ASP A 84 -18.79 2.71 -8.03
C ASP A 84 -18.56 1.25 -7.59
N GLU A 85 -17.31 0.87 -7.29
CA GLU A 85 -16.93 -0.45 -6.77
C GLU A 85 -17.53 -0.72 -5.38
N LEU A 86 -17.48 0.25 -4.47
CA LEU A 86 -18.11 0.16 -3.15
C LEU A 86 -19.64 0.04 -3.23
N ALA A 87 -20.27 0.72 -4.20
CA ALA A 87 -21.69 0.58 -4.48
C ALA A 87 -22.01 -0.82 -5.03
N ALA A 88 -21.14 -1.38 -5.88
CA ALA A 88 -21.33 -2.68 -6.53
C ALA A 88 -21.11 -3.91 -5.62
N LEU A 89 -20.44 -3.78 -4.47
CA LEU A 89 -20.24 -4.90 -3.54
C LEU A 89 -21.58 -5.55 -3.11
N PRO A 90 -21.70 -6.89 -3.08
CA PRO A 90 -22.89 -7.54 -2.55
C PRO A 90 -22.97 -7.37 -1.03
N ASP A 91 -24.19 -7.25 -0.49
CA ASP A 91 -24.40 -7.35 0.95
C ASP A 91 -24.11 -8.78 1.43
N PRO A 92 -23.55 -8.96 2.64
CA PRO A 92 -23.15 -10.28 3.12
C PRO A 92 -24.37 -11.18 3.31
N ALA A 93 -24.31 -12.39 2.75
CA ALA A 93 -25.37 -13.38 2.96
C ALA A 93 -25.47 -13.76 4.46
N PRO A 94 -26.67 -13.97 5.01
CA PRO A 94 -26.88 -14.18 6.46
C PRO A 94 -26.23 -15.45 7.04
N SER A 95 -25.71 -16.34 6.19
CA SER A 95 -24.97 -17.55 6.56
C SER A 95 -23.45 -17.48 6.28
N ALA A 96 -22.94 -16.34 5.78
CA ALA A 96 -21.55 -16.19 5.38
C ALA A 96 -20.71 -15.52 6.49
N SER A 97 -20.06 -16.32 7.33
CA SER A 97 -19.11 -15.88 8.37
C SER A 97 -17.83 -15.18 7.85
N ALA A 98 -17.79 -14.84 6.55
CA ALA A 98 -16.65 -14.25 5.84
C ALA A 98 -17.03 -12.92 5.14
N GLY A 99 -18.13 -12.27 5.53
CA GLY A 99 -18.66 -11.08 4.87
C GLY A 99 -17.85 -9.77 4.99
N SER A 100 -16.58 -9.81 5.42
CA SER A 100 -15.76 -8.61 5.64
C SER A 100 -14.59 -8.51 4.64
N THR A 101 -14.53 -7.38 3.94
CA THR A 101 -13.46 -7.04 2.99
C THR A 101 -12.49 -6.04 3.60
N TRP A 102 -11.27 -5.98 3.07
CA TRP A 102 -10.37 -4.85 3.30
C TRP A 102 -10.82 -3.64 2.48
N ALA A 103 -10.50 -2.45 2.97
CA ALA A 103 -10.63 -1.21 2.22
C ALA A 103 -9.57 -0.18 2.63
N LEU A 104 -9.25 0.70 1.70
CA LEU A 104 -8.44 1.89 1.91
C LEU A 104 -9.37 3.10 2.06
N VAL A 105 -9.40 3.69 3.26
CA VAL A 105 -10.12 4.92 3.55
C VAL A 105 -9.18 6.09 3.33
N SER A 106 -9.44 6.91 2.32
CA SER A 106 -8.74 8.17 2.09
C SER A 106 -9.50 9.30 2.80
N LEU A 107 -8.80 10.11 3.59
CA LEU A 107 -9.38 11.24 4.31
C LEU A 107 -9.37 12.50 3.43
N ALA A 108 -10.30 13.41 3.68
CA ALA A 108 -10.38 14.69 2.96
C ALA A 108 -9.31 15.69 3.40
N GLU A 109 -8.83 15.56 4.64
CA GLU A 109 -7.85 16.42 5.27
C GLU A 109 -6.88 15.59 6.12
N TYR A 110 -5.74 16.18 6.50
CA TYR A 110 -4.87 15.62 7.52
C TYR A 110 -5.52 15.71 8.91
N LEU A 111 -5.69 14.58 9.58
CA LEU A 111 -6.30 14.50 10.92
C LEU A 111 -5.26 14.17 12.01
N PRO A 112 -5.45 14.71 13.24
CA PRO A 112 -4.70 14.26 14.41
C PRO A 112 -5.31 12.95 14.96
N PRO A 113 -4.58 12.17 15.78
CA PRO A 113 -5.02 10.85 16.24
C PRO A 113 -6.44 10.83 16.83
N ASP A 114 -6.76 11.78 17.71
CA ASP A 114 -8.06 11.88 18.40
C ASP A 114 -9.27 12.13 17.49
N ARG A 115 -9.05 12.57 16.24
CA ARG A 115 -10.13 12.81 15.27
C ARG A 115 -10.41 11.62 14.37
N LEU A 116 -9.60 10.56 14.43
CA LEU A 116 -9.77 9.37 13.59
C LEU A 116 -11.01 8.55 13.97
N ALA A 117 -11.21 8.24 15.25
CA ALA A 117 -12.34 7.40 15.69
C ALA A 117 -13.73 8.00 15.33
N PRO A 118 -13.99 9.31 15.49
CA PRO A 118 -15.23 9.92 14.99
C PRO A 118 -15.44 9.78 13.47
N VAL A 119 -14.37 9.81 12.67
CA VAL A 119 -14.44 9.75 11.19
C VAL A 119 -14.52 8.32 10.67
N LEU A 120 -13.82 7.37 11.28
CA LEU A 120 -13.82 5.95 10.88
C LEU A 120 -14.95 5.14 11.54
N GLY A 121 -15.43 5.56 12.71
CA GLY A 121 -16.43 4.84 13.51
C GLY A 121 -15.90 3.54 14.09
N ASP A 122 -16.82 2.63 14.44
CA ASP A 122 -16.53 1.33 15.07
C ASP A 122 -16.01 0.28 14.08
N VAL A 123 -15.23 0.72 13.08
CA VAL A 123 -14.62 -0.13 12.07
C VAL A 123 -13.19 -0.48 12.49
N PRO A 124 -12.82 -1.78 12.56
CA PRO A 124 -11.46 -2.20 12.85
C PRO A 124 -10.44 -1.61 11.87
N VAL A 125 -9.53 -0.80 12.42
CA VAL A 125 -8.34 -0.30 11.73
C VAL A 125 -7.23 -1.34 11.85
N SER A 126 -6.33 -1.39 10.87
CA SER A 126 -5.10 -2.21 10.94
C SER A 126 -3.84 -1.41 10.70
N ALA A 127 -3.91 -0.32 9.92
CA ALA A 127 -2.84 0.65 9.81
C ALA A 127 -3.40 2.01 9.42
N VAL A 128 -2.65 3.08 9.72
CA VAL A 128 -2.88 4.42 9.19
C VAL A 128 -1.68 4.88 8.38
N PHE A 129 -1.91 5.77 7.41
CA PHE A 129 -0.88 6.46 6.65
C PHE A 129 -0.77 7.90 7.12
N GLY A 130 0.45 8.31 7.41
CA GLY A 130 0.76 9.66 7.87
C GLY A 130 1.86 10.32 7.05
N ARG A 131 1.88 11.65 7.09
CA ARG A 131 2.93 12.54 6.57
C ARG A 131 2.75 13.88 7.27
N VAL A 132 3.84 14.56 7.64
CA VAL A 132 3.76 15.92 8.18
C VAL A 132 3.56 16.92 7.03
N PRO A 133 2.44 17.68 6.97
CA PRO A 133 2.21 18.63 5.90
C PRO A 133 3.04 19.90 6.10
N LEU A 134 4.29 19.88 5.62
CA LEU A 134 5.18 21.04 5.58
C LEU A 134 5.07 21.75 4.21
N PRO A 135 4.70 23.04 4.15
CA PRO A 135 4.61 23.79 2.90
C PRO A 135 5.94 23.80 2.13
N GLY A 136 5.88 23.58 0.81
CA GLY A 136 7.05 23.59 -0.07
C GLY A 136 8.10 22.50 0.24
N ARG A 137 7.76 21.45 0.99
CA ARG A 137 8.70 20.39 1.41
C ARG A 137 8.14 18.98 1.21
N GLN A 138 9.01 18.11 0.71
CA GLN A 138 8.73 16.67 0.68
C GLN A 138 9.09 16.04 2.04
N THR A 139 8.09 15.52 2.73
CA THR A 139 8.19 14.84 4.03
C THR A 139 7.89 13.35 3.90
N GLN A 140 8.31 12.55 4.89
CA GLN A 140 8.22 11.10 4.82
C GLN A 140 6.76 10.64 4.94
N ILE A 141 6.28 9.89 3.93
CA ILE A 141 5.06 9.09 4.06
C ILE A 141 5.39 7.85 4.89
N VAL A 142 4.62 7.62 5.94
CA VAL A 142 4.83 6.55 6.92
C VAL A 142 3.55 5.73 7.11
N ARG A 143 3.71 4.43 7.32
CA ARG A 143 2.62 3.52 7.70
C ARG A 143 2.78 3.16 9.18
N ILE A 144 1.75 3.44 9.98
CA ILE A 144 1.72 3.15 11.42
C ILE A 144 0.71 2.00 11.64
N PRO A 145 1.11 0.83 12.16
CA PRO A 145 0.17 -0.20 12.60
C PRO A 145 -0.73 0.35 13.71
N ALA A 146 -2.05 0.15 13.58
CA ALA A 146 -3.01 0.75 14.50
C ALA A 146 -4.22 -0.16 14.71
N LEU A 147 -4.18 -0.97 15.77
CA LEU A 147 -5.27 -1.87 16.18
C LEU A 147 -6.17 -1.21 17.23
N ARG A 148 -5.62 -0.27 18.00
CA ARG A 148 -6.30 0.57 18.99
C ARG A 148 -6.11 2.02 18.58
N VAL A 149 -7.18 2.68 18.17
CA VAL A 149 -7.17 4.10 17.78
C VAL A 149 -7.84 4.90 18.89
N PRO A 150 -7.18 5.93 19.47
CA PRO A 150 -5.96 6.57 18.97
C PRO A 150 -4.63 6.10 19.58
N GLU A 151 -4.61 5.16 20.53
CA GLU A 151 -3.45 4.79 21.36
C GLU A 151 -2.23 4.36 20.52
N ASP A 152 -2.41 3.43 19.60
CA ASP A 152 -1.32 2.88 18.79
C ASP A 152 -0.80 3.93 17.79
N VAL A 153 -1.68 4.82 17.31
CA VAL A 153 -1.31 5.94 16.42
C VAL A 153 -0.44 6.94 17.17
N ARG A 154 -0.80 7.29 18.42
CA ARG A 154 0.02 8.14 19.29
C ARG A 154 1.38 7.52 19.60
N ALA A 155 1.40 6.23 19.98
CA ALA A 155 2.64 5.51 20.26
C ALA A 155 3.57 5.50 19.03
N GLY A 156 3.02 5.18 17.85
CA GLY A 156 3.74 5.26 16.58
C GLY A 156 4.25 6.65 16.26
N MET A 157 3.49 7.73 16.54
CA MET A 157 3.99 9.10 16.38
C MET A 157 5.17 9.44 17.29
N VAL A 158 5.20 8.93 18.53
CA VAL A 158 6.37 9.10 19.42
C VAL A 158 7.59 8.37 18.85
N GLU A 159 7.44 7.12 18.42
CA GLU A 159 8.53 6.36 17.78
C GLU A 159 9.03 7.00 16.48
N LEU A 160 8.12 7.61 15.70
CA LEU A 160 8.44 8.41 14.51
C LEU A 160 9.27 9.63 14.87
N ALA A 161 8.90 10.37 15.93
CA ALA A 161 9.64 11.53 16.40
C ALA A 161 11.07 11.16 16.83
N ASP A 162 11.23 10.11 17.61
CA ASP A 162 12.54 9.67 18.11
C ASP A 162 13.43 9.05 17.01
N ARG A 163 12.83 8.53 15.92
CA ARG A 163 13.60 8.20 14.70
C ARG A 163 14.03 9.46 13.95
N LYS A 164 13.14 10.44 13.82
CA LYS A 164 13.37 11.68 13.06
C LYS A 164 14.39 12.61 13.74
N ASP A 165 14.46 12.64 15.07
CA ASP A 165 15.52 13.37 15.78
C ASP A 165 16.91 12.74 15.56
N ARG A 166 17.00 11.41 15.51
CA ARG A 166 18.24 10.70 15.16
C ARG A 166 18.65 10.99 13.71
N GLU A 167 17.72 10.91 12.77
CA GLU A 167 17.96 11.28 11.36
C GLU A 167 18.45 12.74 11.24
N ALA A 168 17.86 13.68 12.00
CA ALA A 168 18.33 15.06 12.05
C ALA A 168 19.74 15.21 12.65
N ALA A 169 20.10 14.43 13.66
CA ALA A 169 21.45 14.42 14.23
C ALA A 169 22.49 13.82 13.27
N ASP A 170 22.14 12.75 12.56
CA ASP A 170 22.98 12.12 11.54
C ASP A 170 23.28 13.10 10.40
N TYR A 171 22.26 13.83 9.92
CA TYR A 171 22.44 14.86 8.89
C TYR A 171 23.37 16.00 9.37
N ARG A 172 23.19 16.52 10.59
CA ARG A 172 24.09 17.56 11.15
C ARG A 172 25.53 17.07 11.26
N THR A 173 25.73 15.81 11.65
CA THR A 173 27.06 15.19 11.74
C THR A 173 27.74 15.15 10.37
N ARG A 174 27.04 14.64 9.34
CA ARG A 174 27.55 14.61 7.96
C ARG A 174 27.81 16.00 7.39
N SER A 175 27.00 17.00 7.73
CA SER A 175 27.22 18.40 7.34
C SER A 175 28.53 18.95 7.93
N ALA A 176 28.80 18.65 9.21
CA ALA A 176 30.01 19.07 9.92
C ALA A 176 31.29 18.33 9.48
N GLU A 177 31.17 17.12 8.94
CA GLU A 177 32.30 16.36 8.37
C GLU A 177 32.83 16.98 7.05
N LEU A 178 32.00 17.77 6.35
CA LEU A 178 32.40 18.48 5.15
C LEU A 178 33.22 19.73 5.51
N THR A 179 34.52 19.70 5.22
CA THR A 179 35.50 20.72 5.62
C THR A 179 36.00 21.60 4.48
N GLY A 180 35.78 21.20 3.23
CA GLY A 180 36.17 21.97 2.05
C GLY A 180 35.10 22.96 1.57
N GLU A 181 35.57 23.95 0.81
CA GLU A 181 34.76 25.07 0.31
C GLU A 181 34.37 24.93 -1.17
N GLY A 182 34.68 23.80 -1.81
CA GLY A 182 34.42 23.56 -3.23
C GLY A 182 32.91 23.60 -3.55
N PRO A 183 32.50 23.99 -4.79
CA PRO A 183 31.08 24.13 -5.15
C PRO A 183 30.23 22.90 -4.82
N ARG A 184 30.73 21.70 -5.16
CA ARG A 184 30.06 20.41 -4.89
C ARG A 184 29.94 20.09 -3.40
N GLU A 185 30.88 20.54 -2.59
CA GLU A 185 30.85 20.31 -1.15
C GLU A 185 29.91 21.29 -0.43
N ARG A 186 29.81 22.52 -0.94
CA ARG A 186 28.77 23.47 -0.51
C ARG A 186 27.36 22.97 -0.85
N GLU A 187 27.16 22.42 -2.04
CA GLU A 187 25.91 21.77 -2.47
C GLU A 187 25.54 20.58 -1.56
N LEU A 188 26.50 19.69 -1.26
CA LEU A 188 26.27 18.55 -0.38
C LEU A 188 25.99 18.97 1.07
N ARG A 189 26.66 20.02 1.56
CA ARG A 189 26.38 20.61 2.88
C ARG A 189 24.97 21.16 2.95
N GLN A 190 24.54 21.92 1.95
CA GLN A 190 23.18 22.45 1.83
C GLN A 190 22.12 21.33 1.79
N LEU A 191 22.40 20.21 1.11
CA LEU A 191 21.53 19.03 1.12
C LEU A 191 21.38 18.43 2.53
N TYR A 192 22.49 18.26 3.27
CA TYR A 192 22.45 17.73 4.63
C TYR A 192 21.79 18.70 5.62
N ASP A 193 22.08 20.00 5.54
CA ASP A 193 21.42 21.02 6.38
C ASP A 193 19.91 21.05 6.13
N SER A 194 19.48 21.00 4.86
CA SER A 194 18.08 20.89 4.47
C SER A 194 17.42 19.61 5.03
N GLY A 195 18.12 18.46 4.98
CA GLY A 195 17.64 17.20 5.56
C GLY A 195 17.51 17.25 7.09
N ALA A 196 18.46 17.88 7.76
CA ALA A 196 18.43 18.09 9.21
C ALA A 196 17.26 18.98 9.65
N GLU A 197 16.97 20.05 8.90
CA GLU A 197 15.81 20.91 9.15
C GLU A 197 14.49 20.17 8.99
N VAL A 198 14.30 19.46 7.88
CA VAL A 198 13.05 18.71 7.60
C VAL A 198 12.84 17.63 8.66
N SER A 199 13.88 16.83 8.96
CA SER A 199 13.78 15.76 9.95
C SER A 199 13.47 16.29 11.35
N ALA A 200 14.06 17.43 11.75
CA ALA A 200 13.75 18.06 13.04
C ALA A 200 12.32 18.64 13.09
N ALA A 201 11.84 19.22 12.00
CA ALA A 201 10.47 19.72 11.89
C ALA A 201 9.44 18.56 11.94
N GLU A 202 9.73 17.45 11.25
CA GLU A 202 8.92 16.24 11.34
C GLU A 202 8.89 15.67 12.77
N ALA A 203 10.04 15.60 13.45
CA ALA A 203 10.13 15.11 14.82
C ALA A 203 9.30 15.96 15.80
N ALA A 204 9.43 17.29 15.72
CA ALA A 204 8.65 18.21 16.54
C ALA A 204 7.14 18.08 16.29
N ALA A 205 6.72 17.95 15.02
CA ALA A 205 5.31 17.80 14.67
C ALA A 205 4.72 16.47 15.19
N TYR A 206 5.39 15.34 14.98
CA TYR A 206 4.91 14.04 15.48
C TYR A 206 4.84 14.03 17.02
N ARG A 207 5.85 14.59 17.70
CA ARG A 207 5.86 14.71 19.17
C ARG A 207 4.73 15.59 19.72
N ALA A 208 4.28 16.58 18.95
CA ALA A 208 3.14 17.44 19.27
C ALA A 208 1.77 16.81 18.95
N GLY A 209 1.71 15.57 18.42
CA GLY A 209 0.46 14.91 18.04
C GLY A 209 -0.22 15.55 16.82
N CYS A 210 0.58 15.98 15.84
CA CYS A 210 0.12 16.77 14.70
C CYS A 210 -1.03 16.16 13.89
N SER A 211 -1.79 17.05 13.23
CA SER A 211 -2.70 16.72 12.15
C SER A 211 -1.92 16.22 10.94
N CYS A 212 -1.68 14.91 10.91
CA CYS A 212 -0.69 14.28 10.04
C CYS A 212 -1.15 12.93 9.45
N VAL A 213 -2.30 12.38 9.86
CA VAL A 213 -2.85 11.13 9.30
C VAL A 213 -3.81 11.47 8.17
N TYR A 214 -3.66 10.85 6.99
CA TYR A 214 -4.46 11.15 5.80
C TYR A 214 -5.17 9.93 5.17
N ALA A 215 -4.88 8.72 5.63
CA ALA A 215 -5.62 7.53 5.23
C ALA A 215 -5.54 6.40 6.27
N ALA A 216 -6.44 5.43 6.18
CA ALA A 216 -6.49 4.24 7.03
C ALA A 216 -6.79 2.97 6.21
N VAL A 217 -6.17 1.85 6.60
CA VAL A 217 -6.53 0.50 6.12
C VAL A 217 -7.45 -0.14 7.14
N VAL A 218 -8.64 -0.52 6.69
CA VAL A 218 -9.71 -1.04 7.53
C VAL A 218 -10.24 -2.37 7.04
N ARG A 219 -10.90 -3.14 7.93
CA ARG A 219 -11.64 -4.34 7.54
C ARG A 219 -13.08 -4.29 8.05
N ALA A 220 -14.06 -4.35 7.15
CA ALA A 220 -15.47 -4.33 7.53
C ALA A 220 -16.38 -4.95 6.46
N GLU A 221 -17.64 -5.16 6.84
CA GLU A 221 -18.72 -5.55 5.94
C GLU A 221 -19.08 -4.39 4.99
N PRO A 222 -19.47 -4.66 3.72
CA PRO A 222 -19.80 -3.62 2.74
C PRO A 222 -20.81 -2.55 3.23
N PRO A 223 -21.90 -2.88 3.97
CA PRO A 223 -22.80 -1.87 4.54
C PRO A 223 -22.13 -0.91 5.53
N ARG A 224 -21.14 -1.39 6.30
CA ARG A 224 -20.37 -0.55 7.22
C ARG A 224 -19.39 0.34 6.46
N LEU A 225 -18.74 -0.17 5.42
CA LEU A 225 -17.85 0.61 4.55
C LEU A 225 -18.59 1.75 3.85
N ARG A 226 -19.82 1.52 3.36
CA ARG A 226 -20.71 2.59 2.85
C ARG A 226 -21.07 3.62 3.92
N THR A 227 -21.34 3.16 5.14
CA THR A 227 -21.56 4.05 6.29
C THR A 227 -20.33 4.92 6.59
N VAL A 228 -19.10 4.41 6.39
CA VAL A 228 -17.86 5.22 6.51
C VAL A 228 -17.74 6.19 5.33
N ALA A 229 -17.97 5.76 4.10
CA ALA A 229 -17.91 6.62 2.92
C ALA A 229 -18.88 7.81 2.97
N ALA A 230 -20.01 7.66 3.68
CA ALA A 230 -20.98 8.73 3.89
C ALA A 230 -20.61 9.73 5.01
N ARG A 231 -19.49 9.55 5.73
CA ARG A 231 -19.11 10.43 6.86
C ARG A 231 -18.36 11.68 6.38
N PRO A 232 -18.64 12.85 7.00
CA PRO A 232 -17.80 14.04 6.82
C PRO A 232 -16.33 13.75 7.13
N GLY A 233 -15.42 14.23 6.29
CA GLY A 233 -13.98 14.01 6.42
C GLY A 233 -13.45 12.75 5.73
N VAL A 234 -14.31 11.88 5.20
CA VAL A 234 -13.90 10.79 4.29
C VAL A 234 -13.98 11.29 2.84
N ARG A 235 -12.91 11.06 2.08
CA ARG A 235 -12.79 11.43 0.66
C ARG A 235 -13.15 10.27 -0.27
N ALA A 236 -12.72 9.07 0.08
CA ALA A 236 -13.05 7.83 -0.61
C ALA A 236 -12.91 6.64 0.35
N VAL A 237 -13.66 5.58 0.04
CA VAL A 237 -13.43 4.23 0.57
C VAL A 237 -13.27 3.32 -0.63
N ASP A 238 -12.05 2.84 -0.83
CA ASP A 238 -11.59 2.03 -1.96
C ASP A 238 -11.56 0.56 -1.49
N PRO A 239 -12.55 -0.27 -1.86
CA PRO A 239 -12.68 -1.63 -1.37
C PRO A 239 -11.76 -2.59 -2.12
N ALA A 240 -11.05 -3.44 -1.38
CA ALA A 240 -10.08 -4.38 -1.94
C ALA A 240 -10.44 -5.84 -1.58
N PRO A 241 -11.52 -6.41 -2.16
CA PRO A 241 -11.94 -7.80 -1.92
C PRO A 241 -10.91 -8.84 -2.37
N GLU A 242 -10.00 -8.49 -3.27
CA GLU A 242 -8.87 -9.30 -3.72
C GLU A 242 -7.66 -9.28 -2.77
N VAL A 243 -7.70 -8.50 -1.69
CA VAL A 243 -6.69 -8.56 -0.61
C VAL A 243 -7.06 -9.65 0.40
N ASP A 244 -6.55 -10.87 0.24
CA ASP A 244 -6.65 -11.88 1.31
C ASP A 244 -5.69 -11.59 2.48
N ARG A 245 -4.55 -10.94 2.18
CA ARG A 245 -3.39 -10.85 3.07
C ARG A 245 -2.73 -9.46 3.04
N LEU A 246 -2.81 -8.74 4.17
CA LEU A 246 -2.18 -7.43 4.34
C LEU A 246 -0.65 -7.42 4.18
N ASP A 247 0.03 -8.55 4.38
CA ASP A 247 1.48 -8.68 4.17
C ASP A 247 1.87 -8.81 2.69
N ARG A 248 0.88 -8.99 1.80
CA ARG A 248 1.05 -9.08 0.34
C ARG A 248 0.35 -7.96 -0.43
N ALA A 249 -0.15 -6.95 0.28
CA ALA A 249 -0.84 -5.80 -0.29
C ALA A 249 -0.03 -4.51 -0.10
N VAL A 250 0.04 -3.69 -1.14
CA VAL A 250 0.63 -2.36 -1.12
C VAL A 250 -0.47 -1.33 -1.33
N PHE A 251 -0.73 -0.53 -0.30
CA PHE A 251 -1.69 0.56 -0.33
C PHE A 251 -0.96 1.87 -0.65
N THR A 252 -1.42 2.59 -1.66
CA THR A 252 -0.91 3.92 -2.07
C THR A 252 -2.05 4.95 -2.06
N PRO A 253 -2.50 5.40 -0.87
CA PRO A 253 -3.55 6.40 -0.78
C PRO A 253 -3.13 7.74 -1.40
N PRO A 254 -4.05 8.44 -2.11
CA PRO A 254 -3.82 9.80 -2.58
C PRO A 254 -3.64 10.75 -1.38
N LEU A 255 -2.80 11.77 -1.56
CA LEU A 255 -2.62 12.84 -0.59
C LEU A 255 -3.84 13.80 -0.62
N PRO A 256 -4.20 14.47 0.49
CA PRO A 256 -5.28 15.45 0.51
C PRO A 256 -5.14 16.54 -0.57
N GLU A 257 -3.92 17.09 -0.76
CA GLU A 257 -3.63 18.13 -1.75
C GLU A 257 -3.55 17.65 -3.21
N GLN A 258 -3.66 16.34 -3.46
CA GLN A 258 -3.71 15.82 -4.83
C GLN A 258 -5.17 15.85 -5.32
N GLU A 259 -5.53 16.86 -6.11
CA GLU A 259 -6.90 17.03 -6.63
C GLU A 259 -7.08 16.58 -8.08
N ASP A 260 -6.09 16.80 -8.96
CA ASP A 260 -6.19 16.46 -10.39
C ASP A 260 -5.49 15.12 -10.74
N LEU A 261 -4.17 15.08 -10.50
CA LEU A 261 -3.25 14.04 -10.92
C LEU A 261 -2.27 13.72 -9.78
N VAL A 262 -1.95 12.43 -9.62
CA VAL A 262 -0.90 11.97 -8.70
C VAL A 262 0.45 12.48 -9.16
N ARG A 263 1.05 13.34 -8.34
CA ARG A 263 2.41 13.88 -8.52
C ARG A 263 3.12 13.88 -7.16
N PRO A 264 4.45 13.68 -7.10
CA PRO A 264 5.21 13.91 -5.89
C PRO A 264 5.06 15.36 -5.42
N PRO A 265 4.97 15.64 -4.11
CA PRO A 265 5.04 17.00 -3.59
C PRO A 265 6.36 17.67 -4.00
N THR A 266 6.29 18.93 -4.42
CA THR A 266 7.49 19.73 -4.76
C THR A 266 8.28 20.05 -3.49
N ASP A 267 9.61 19.89 -3.52
CA ASP A 267 10.52 20.52 -2.56
C ASP A 267 11.10 21.79 -3.18
N GLU A 268 10.74 22.95 -2.65
CA GLU A 268 11.11 24.25 -3.20
C GLU A 268 12.54 24.68 -2.86
N ARG A 269 13.22 23.99 -1.93
CA ARG A 269 14.59 24.33 -1.51
C ARG A 269 15.66 23.40 -2.07
N LEU A 270 15.27 22.31 -2.73
CA LEU A 270 16.19 21.49 -3.52
C LEU A 270 16.08 21.89 -4.99
N PRO A 271 17.21 21.94 -5.75
CA PRO A 271 17.15 22.24 -7.17
C PRO A 271 16.32 21.15 -7.88
N SER A 272 15.28 21.57 -8.61
CA SER A 272 14.46 20.67 -9.43
C SER A 272 15.35 19.86 -10.36
N ALA A 273 15.25 18.52 -10.28
CA ALA A 273 15.92 17.67 -11.25
C ALA A 273 15.46 18.05 -12.67
N PRO A 274 16.38 18.25 -13.64
CA PRO A 274 15.99 18.55 -15.01
C PRO A 274 15.15 17.39 -15.57
N PRO A 275 14.17 17.66 -16.44
CA PRO A 275 13.36 16.60 -17.05
C PRO A 275 14.28 15.64 -17.82
N SER A 276 14.18 14.35 -17.50
CA SER A 276 14.87 13.29 -18.23
C SER A 276 14.34 13.22 -19.65
N PHE A 277 14.96 13.94 -20.58
CA PHE A 277 14.68 13.81 -22.00
C PHE A 277 15.00 12.36 -22.43
N THR A 278 13.98 11.66 -22.91
CA THR A 278 14.12 10.33 -23.50
C THR A 278 15.10 10.43 -24.66
N ALA A 279 16.24 9.76 -24.55
CA ALA A 279 17.22 9.70 -25.64
C ALA A 279 16.63 8.88 -26.78
N THR A 280 16.08 9.57 -27.79
CA THR A 280 15.76 8.98 -29.09
C THR A 280 17.08 8.65 -29.81
N GLY A 281 17.62 7.47 -29.51
CA GLY A 281 18.80 6.93 -30.19
C GLY A 281 18.40 5.90 -31.24
N ASP A 282 18.58 6.24 -32.51
CA ASP A 282 18.48 5.29 -33.61
C ASP A 282 19.54 4.16 -33.46
N PRO A 283 19.21 2.91 -33.83
CA PRO A 283 20.14 1.80 -33.69
C PRO A 283 21.14 1.77 -34.84
N THR A 284 22.34 2.33 -34.63
CA THR A 284 23.51 2.02 -35.47
C THR A 284 24.57 1.35 -34.63
N ALA A 285 24.70 0.03 -34.79
CA ALA A 285 25.76 -0.75 -34.15
C ALA A 285 27.11 -0.50 -34.82
N THR A 286 28.18 -0.38 -34.03
CA THR A 286 29.48 -1.08 -34.17
C THR A 286 30.50 -0.43 -33.22
N GLY A 287 31.12 -1.21 -32.34
CA GLY A 287 32.31 -0.77 -31.58
C GLY A 287 32.32 -1.19 -30.11
N THR A 288 32.87 -2.39 -29.83
CA THR A 288 33.38 -2.73 -28.50
C THR A 288 34.71 -2.01 -28.29
N PRO A 289 34.92 -1.35 -27.14
CA PRO A 289 36.06 -1.73 -26.31
C PRO A 289 35.72 -1.84 -24.82
N GLU A 290 36.61 -2.51 -24.08
CA GLU A 290 36.54 -2.71 -22.64
C GLU A 290 36.60 -1.40 -21.84
N GLY A 291 35.90 -1.33 -20.70
CA GLY A 291 35.92 -0.17 -19.82
C GLY A 291 35.20 -0.42 -18.50
N THR A 292 35.96 -0.75 -17.46
CA THR A 292 35.48 -0.99 -16.09
C THR A 292 34.65 0.17 -15.55
N VAL A 293 33.37 -0.06 -15.25
CA VAL A 293 32.55 0.86 -14.46
C VAL A 293 32.43 0.34 -13.04
N THR A 294 33.20 0.93 -12.13
CA THR A 294 33.03 0.76 -10.68
C THR A 294 31.67 1.32 -10.26
N SER A 295 30.73 0.44 -9.97
CA SER A 295 29.48 0.80 -9.32
C SER A 295 29.71 1.01 -7.82
N ALA A 296 29.24 2.13 -7.28
CA ALA A 296 29.26 2.38 -5.84
C ALA A 296 28.40 1.32 -5.09
N PRO A 297 28.84 0.84 -3.91
CA PRO A 297 28.11 -0.20 -3.19
C PRO A 297 26.80 0.32 -2.60
N ALA A 298 25.74 -0.49 -2.72
CA ALA A 298 24.47 -0.26 -2.05
C ALA A 298 24.63 -0.32 -0.51
N PRO A 299 23.79 0.41 0.26
CA PRO A 299 23.86 0.38 1.71
C PRO A 299 23.51 -1.01 2.27
N THR A 300 24.48 -1.63 2.94
CA THR A 300 24.34 -2.96 3.55
C THR A 300 23.39 -2.92 4.74
N ALA A 301 22.42 -3.83 4.79
CA ALA A 301 21.59 -4.04 5.98
C ALA A 301 22.44 -4.56 7.17
N PRO A 302 22.12 -4.19 8.43
CA PRO A 302 22.88 -4.64 9.59
C PRO A 302 22.66 -6.14 9.86
N THR A 303 23.73 -6.91 9.78
CA THR A 303 23.77 -8.33 10.18
C THR A 303 23.76 -8.46 11.71
N SER A 304 22.80 -9.21 12.26
CA SER A 304 22.76 -9.54 13.69
C SER A 304 24.01 -10.32 14.14
N PRO A 305 24.56 -10.06 15.34
CA PRO A 305 25.73 -10.78 15.84
C PRO A 305 25.41 -12.26 16.18
N PRO A 306 26.38 -13.18 16.00
CA PRO A 306 26.18 -14.60 16.29
C PRO A 306 26.12 -14.88 17.79
N ARG A 307 25.21 -15.77 18.17
CA ARG A 307 25.02 -16.27 19.55
C ARG A 307 26.14 -17.27 19.89
N PRO A 308 26.93 -17.06 20.96
CA PRO A 308 27.91 -18.04 21.40
C PRO A 308 27.25 -19.37 21.81
N GLY A 309 27.85 -20.49 21.40
CA GLY A 309 27.33 -21.83 21.67
C GLY A 309 27.43 -22.23 23.15
N GLY A 310 26.54 -23.11 23.58
CA GLY A 310 26.53 -23.63 24.94
C GLY A 310 27.57 -24.73 25.18
N THR A 311 28.11 -24.77 26.38
CA THR A 311 28.70 -25.97 26.98
C THR A 311 27.66 -26.64 27.88
N ALA A 312 27.54 -27.97 27.76
CA ALA A 312 26.59 -28.75 28.54
C ALA A 312 27.02 -28.84 30.01
N THR A 313 26.05 -28.74 30.93
CA THR A 313 26.22 -29.10 32.35
C THR A 313 25.12 -30.09 32.73
N VAL A 314 25.53 -31.15 33.43
CA VAL A 314 24.72 -32.32 33.82
C VAL A 314 23.67 -31.96 34.89
N PRO A 315 22.45 -32.52 34.86
CA PRO A 315 21.43 -32.28 35.88
C PRO A 315 21.63 -33.18 37.13
N PRO A 316 21.47 -32.66 38.35
CA PRO A 316 21.25 -33.46 39.55
C PRO A 316 19.74 -33.62 39.89
N GLU A 317 19.44 -34.74 40.54
CA GLU A 317 18.13 -35.19 41.03
C GLU A 317 17.28 -34.19 41.85
N PRO A 318 15.95 -34.33 41.84
CA PRO A 318 15.07 -33.69 42.80
C PRO A 318 14.94 -34.51 44.10
N SER A 319 15.74 -34.18 45.12
CA SER A 319 15.44 -34.57 46.51
C SER A 319 14.51 -33.55 47.15
N GLY A 320 13.35 -33.99 47.65
CA GLY A 320 12.42 -33.15 48.39
C GLY A 320 12.72 -33.10 49.88
N ALA A 321 12.31 -32.02 50.54
CA ALA A 321 12.13 -31.94 51.99
C ALA A 321 11.07 -30.87 52.33
N SER A 322 10.23 -31.14 53.34
CA SER A 322 9.06 -30.34 53.71
C SER A 322 9.31 -29.41 54.90
N THR A 323 8.66 -28.23 54.91
CA THR A 323 8.24 -27.41 56.06
C THR A 323 7.34 -26.26 55.49
N SER A 324 6.12 -25.90 55.93
CA SER A 324 5.45 -25.77 57.24
C SER A 324 6.25 -24.92 58.25
N ALA A 325 5.80 -23.82 58.86
CA ALA A 325 4.59 -22.96 58.77
C ALA A 325 5.00 -21.51 59.24
N ALA A 326 4.19 -20.48 59.53
CA ALA A 326 2.72 -20.25 59.67
C ALA A 326 2.41 -18.75 59.31
N ILE A 327 1.19 -18.35 58.90
CA ILE A 327 0.07 -17.75 59.69
C ILE A 327 0.43 -16.52 60.55
N ASP A 328 -0.03 -15.33 60.11
CA ASP A 328 -0.82 -14.31 60.84
C ASP A 328 -1.08 -13.11 59.88
N GLY A 329 -2.20 -12.37 59.90
CA GLY A 329 -3.42 -12.57 60.68
C GLY A 329 -4.15 -11.29 61.14
N ASP A 330 -4.51 -10.34 60.26
CA ASP A 330 -5.57 -9.32 60.47
C ASP A 330 -5.75 -8.46 59.20
N GLY A 331 -6.86 -7.78 58.91
CA GLY A 331 -8.11 -7.61 59.67
C GLY A 331 -8.72 -6.21 59.49
N SER A 332 -10.05 -6.14 59.35
CA SER A 332 -10.89 -4.92 59.48
C SER A 332 -10.91 -3.83 58.39
N GLU A 333 -11.91 -3.93 57.51
CA GLU A 333 -12.87 -2.82 57.28
C GLU A 333 -13.97 -2.89 58.38
N PRO A 334 -14.76 -1.83 58.69
CA PRO A 334 -15.78 -1.32 57.76
C PRO A 334 -16.06 0.20 57.80
N THR A 335 -16.95 0.60 56.89
CA THR A 335 -17.49 1.92 56.56
C THR A 335 -18.48 2.50 57.60
N PRO A 336 -18.68 3.83 57.61
CA PRO A 336 -19.94 4.49 58.01
C PRO A 336 -20.91 4.73 56.82
#